data_AF-A0A0B1QBF1-F1
#
_entry.id   AF-A0A0B1QBF1-F1
#
_cell.length_a   1.000
_cell.length_b   1.000
_cell.length_c   1.000
_cell.angle_alpha   90.00
_cell.angle_beta   90.00
_cell.angle_gamma   90.00
#
_symmetry.space_group_name_H-M   'P 1'
#
loop_
_entity.id
_entity.type
_entity.pdbx_description
1 polymer ?
#
loop_
_entity_poly.entity_id
_entity_poly.type
_entity_poly.pdbx_seq_one_letter_code
_entity_poly.pdbx_strand_id
1 'polypeptide(L)'
;MSAYAWYFTALANPSGIGRTPDLSVHESDPQPGFYRKRRGKNGPFDPVAIWFDGDTLVAAVGDNMADPHDVWTWCCRAPVTEEAYRKARSGEGWSDEPPTSQAASEPMTGHNLNSSDPHEALRLEYLGEAEMAREFLNKPIKTQDDADKAAVWSKRLAAIAKKATDHHKVEKQPSLDEGRRIDERWRELKDGAKDLSVQLKRHMDEFLREQDRLERERQRAAAAEADRIRREAEEAAKAAAAVQDDAERAKAEEAAAAARRAAYEAEKEAASRNSTAGRTGAKVALRTFVSAEITDFDALLTALKDRPEIRDVVQSLANRAAKSGVDLPGMKIVEERRAA
;
A
#
# COMPACT_ATOMS: atom_id res chain seq x y z
N MET A 1 7.83 45.63 45.16
CA MET A 1 7.76 44.30 44.51
C MET A 1 9.00 44.15 43.66
N SER A 2 9.60 42.95 43.58
CA SER A 2 10.75 42.73 42.70
C SER A 2 10.35 43.04 41.25
N ALA A 3 11.20 43.72 40.48
CA ALA A 3 10.99 43.99 39.06
C ALA A 3 10.81 42.70 38.22
N TYR A 4 11.21 41.55 38.79
CA TYR A 4 11.13 40.23 38.17
C TYR A 4 10.01 39.35 38.76
N ALA A 5 9.09 39.92 39.55
CA ALA A 5 8.05 39.14 40.23
C ALA A 5 7.17 38.35 39.24
N TRP A 6 6.76 38.97 38.13
CA TRP A 6 5.99 38.30 37.08
C TRP A 6 6.76 37.10 36.49
N TYR A 7 8.04 37.30 36.17
CA TYR A 7 8.91 36.26 35.61
C TYR A 7 9.04 35.03 36.52
N PHE A 8 9.26 35.23 37.82
CA PHE A 8 9.37 34.09 38.75
C PHE A 8 8.03 33.34 38.90
N THR A 9 6.91 34.05 38.92
CA THR A 9 5.57 33.42 38.93
C THR A 9 5.32 32.65 37.64
N ALA A 10 5.70 33.21 36.49
CA ALA A 10 5.53 32.59 35.18
C ALA A 10 6.39 31.32 35.03
N LEU A 11 7.62 31.35 35.57
CA LEU A 11 8.52 30.20 35.58
C LEU A 11 8.01 29.07 36.48
N ALA A 12 7.38 29.40 37.61
CA ALA A 12 6.79 28.41 38.52
C ALA A 12 5.48 27.82 38.00
N ASN A 13 4.70 28.58 37.21
CA ASN A 13 3.45 28.12 36.62
C ASN A 13 3.31 28.52 35.13
N PRO A 14 4.06 27.87 34.21
CA PRO A 14 3.99 28.20 32.79
C PRO A 14 2.60 28.00 32.17
N SER A 15 1.81 27.05 32.69
CA SER A 15 0.44 26.78 32.23
C SER A 15 -0.57 27.88 32.59
N GLY A 16 -0.25 28.73 33.57
CA GLY A 16 -1.09 29.85 34.01
C GLY A 16 -0.95 31.11 33.16
N ILE A 17 0.08 31.20 32.31
CA ILE A 17 0.40 32.42 31.54
C ILE A 17 -0.78 32.79 30.61
N GLY A 18 -1.30 34.00 30.80
CA GLY A 18 -2.46 34.54 30.09
C GLY A 18 -3.81 33.95 30.52
N ARG A 19 -3.85 33.12 31.57
CA ARG A 19 -5.05 32.48 32.10
C ARG A 19 -5.37 32.88 33.54
N THR A 20 -4.35 33.21 34.33
CA THR A 20 -4.53 33.65 35.72
C THR A 20 -4.30 35.16 35.86
N PRO A 21 -4.97 35.84 36.81
CA PRO A 21 -4.86 37.30 36.95
C PRO A 21 -3.43 37.79 37.27
N ASP A 22 -2.64 36.99 37.97
CA ASP A 22 -1.24 37.24 38.34
C ASP A 22 -0.26 37.02 37.18
N LEU A 23 -0.70 36.38 36.09
CA LEU A 23 0.06 36.13 34.87
C LEU A 23 -0.65 36.68 33.63
N SER A 24 -1.35 37.81 33.77
CA SER A 24 -1.94 38.50 32.62
C SER A 24 -0.85 38.91 31.61
N VAL A 25 -1.16 38.79 30.32
CA VAL A 25 -0.25 39.18 29.23
C VAL A 25 -0.92 40.28 28.42
N HIS A 26 -0.28 41.45 28.38
CA HIS A 26 -0.70 42.59 27.57
C HIS A 26 0.48 43.09 26.73
N GLU A 27 0.24 43.44 25.47
CA GLU A 27 1.29 43.87 24.52
C GLU A 27 2.00 45.16 24.98
N SER A 28 1.26 46.03 25.66
CA SER A 28 1.75 47.30 26.21
C SER A 28 2.48 47.18 27.54
N ASP A 29 2.60 45.97 28.11
CA ASP A 29 3.19 45.74 29.44
C ASP A 29 4.25 44.63 29.41
N PRO A 30 5.41 44.88 28.78
CA PRO A 30 6.54 43.95 28.76
C PRO A 30 7.14 43.75 30.14
N GLN A 31 7.29 42.49 30.55
CA GLN A 31 7.79 42.15 31.89
C GLN A 31 9.28 41.74 31.86
N PRO A 32 10.14 42.31 32.74
CA PRO A 32 11.54 41.90 32.87
C PRO A 32 11.70 40.41 33.17
N GLY A 33 12.70 39.78 32.58
CA GLY A 33 12.96 38.36 32.77
C GLY A 33 13.77 37.73 31.64
N PHE A 34 13.91 36.40 31.74
CA PHE A 34 14.59 35.57 30.75
C PHE A 34 13.59 34.67 30.03
N TYR A 35 13.64 34.68 28.70
CA TYR A 35 12.69 33.99 27.84
C TYR A 35 13.40 33.35 26.66
N ARG A 36 12.62 32.60 25.87
CA ARG A 36 13.03 32.13 24.54
C ARG A 36 11.98 32.41 23.49
N LYS A 37 12.39 32.72 22.26
CA LYS A 37 11.50 33.02 21.13
C LYS A 37 11.89 32.19 19.92
N ARG A 38 10.93 31.55 19.23
CA ARG A 38 11.22 30.81 17.99
C ARG A 38 11.53 31.77 16.83
N ARG A 39 12.60 31.49 16.10
CA ARG A 39 12.93 32.14 14.83
C ARG A 39 12.02 31.63 13.71
N GLY A 40 10.78 32.10 13.66
CA GLY A 40 9.76 31.64 12.71
C GLY A 40 9.11 30.31 13.10
N LYS A 41 8.27 29.75 12.21
CA LYS A 41 7.37 28.62 12.53
C LYS A 41 8.09 27.31 12.92
N ASN A 42 9.31 27.09 12.44
CA ASN A 42 10.10 25.88 12.72
C ASN A 42 11.60 26.17 12.96
N GLY A 43 11.98 27.43 13.19
CA GLY A 43 13.37 27.77 13.44
C GLY A 43 13.80 27.56 14.89
N PRO A 44 15.11 27.70 15.18
CA PRO A 44 15.67 27.56 16.51
C PRO A 44 15.10 28.61 17.47
N PHE A 45 15.17 28.33 18.77
CA PHE A 45 14.86 29.34 19.79
C PHE A 45 16.04 30.30 20.01
N ASP A 46 15.77 31.59 19.87
CA ASP A 46 16.69 32.66 20.26
C ASP A 46 16.51 32.98 21.76
N PRO A 47 17.60 33.15 22.53
CA PRO A 47 17.53 33.57 23.92
C PRO A 47 17.10 35.04 23.98
N VAL A 48 16.16 35.34 24.87
CA VAL A 48 15.61 36.69 25.05
C VAL A 48 15.81 37.13 26.49
N ALA A 49 16.34 38.32 26.70
CA ALA A 49 16.35 38.97 28.01
C ALA A 49 15.63 40.31 27.91
N ILE A 50 14.85 40.63 28.92
CA ILE A 50 14.23 41.95 29.11
C ILE A 50 14.67 42.45 30.48
N TRP A 51 15.27 43.63 30.55
CA TRP A 51 15.77 44.21 31.81
C TRP A 51 15.70 45.74 31.78
N PHE A 52 15.85 46.35 32.95
CA PHE A 52 15.97 47.80 33.07
C PHE A 52 17.44 48.23 32.93
N ASP A 53 17.72 49.10 31.95
CA ASP A 53 18.98 49.83 31.82
C ASP A 53 18.75 51.29 32.25
N GLY A 54 19.12 51.59 33.50
CA GLY A 54 18.67 52.81 34.18
C GLY A 54 17.15 52.82 34.33
N ASP A 55 16.51 53.89 33.85
CA ASP A 55 15.04 54.05 33.87
C ASP A 55 14.36 53.52 32.61
N THR A 56 15.12 52.98 31.64
CA THR A 56 14.59 52.49 30.36
C THR A 56 14.51 50.96 30.37
N LEU A 57 13.37 50.41 30.00
CA LEU A 57 13.25 48.97 29.75
C LEU A 57 13.83 48.65 28.38
N VAL A 58 14.75 47.68 28.32
CA VAL A 58 15.41 47.25 27.09
C VAL A 58 15.31 45.73 26.95
N ALA A 59 15.42 45.24 25.72
CA ALA A 59 15.44 43.82 25.42
C ALA A 59 16.63 43.45 24.53
N ALA A 60 17.09 42.21 24.67
CA ALA A 60 18.02 41.59 23.72
C ALA A 60 17.46 40.27 23.22
N VAL A 61 17.64 40.01 21.92
CA VAL A 61 17.31 38.75 21.25
C VAL A 61 18.59 38.23 20.61
N GLY A 62 19.14 37.15 21.15
CA GLY A 62 20.51 36.75 20.84
C GLY A 62 21.47 37.90 21.14
N ASP A 63 22.35 38.22 20.19
CA ASP A 63 23.34 39.30 20.33
C ASP A 63 22.81 40.71 20.00
N ASN A 64 21.56 40.82 19.54
CA ASN A 64 21.00 42.09 19.07
C ASN A 64 20.08 42.71 20.13
N MET A 65 20.21 44.01 20.33
CA MET A 65 19.22 44.79 21.09
C MET A 65 17.92 44.92 20.30
N ALA A 66 16.80 44.90 21.01
CA ALA A 66 15.45 44.99 20.46
C ALA A 66 14.55 45.82 21.37
N ASP A 67 13.44 46.31 20.82
CA ASP A 67 12.38 46.94 21.62
C ASP A 67 11.64 45.86 22.45
N PRO A 68 11.52 45.99 23.78
CA PRO A 68 10.73 45.08 24.59
C PRO A 68 9.31 44.85 24.08
N HIS A 69 8.64 45.88 23.56
CA HIS A 69 7.25 45.78 23.08
C HIS A 69 7.14 44.89 21.83
N ASP A 70 8.15 44.91 20.94
CA ASP A 70 8.18 44.10 19.72
C ASP A 70 8.47 42.61 20.00
N VAL A 71 9.08 42.31 21.14
CA VAL A 71 9.52 40.95 21.47
C VAL A 71 8.56 40.27 22.45
N TRP A 72 7.94 41.03 23.35
CA TRP A 72 7.20 40.53 24.50
C TRP A 72 6.12 39.50 24.16
N THR A 73 5.24 39.79 23.20
CA THR A 73 4.12 38.91 22.84
C THR A 73 4.58 37.55 22.30
N TRP A 74 5.80 37.50 21.77
CA TRP A 74 6.42 36.30 21.20
C TRP A 74 7.20 35.47 22.22
N CYS A 75 7.65 36.06 23.33
CA CYS A 75 8.50 35.39 24.32
C CYS A 75 7.82 35.14 25.67
N CYS A 76 6.79 35.92 26.03
CA CYS A 76 6.12 35.89 27.34
C CYS A 76 5.62 34.49 27.78
N ARG A 77 5.25 33.62 26.84
CA ARG A 77 4.75 32.26 27.12
C ARG A 77 5.84 31.21 27.29
N ALA A 78 7.11 31.58 27.14
CA ALA A 78 8.24 30.68 27.24
C ALA A 78 9.33 31.25 28.17
N PRO A 79 9.02 31.47 29.46
CA PRO A 79 10.04 31.83 30.45
C PRO A 79 11.04 30.68 30.61
N VAL A 80 12.31 31.02 30.80
CA VAL A 80 13.40 30.06 31.01
C VAL A 80 14.22 30.45 32.23
N THR A 81 14.92 29.51 32.85
CA THR A 81 15.84 29.85 33.93
C THR A 81 16.98 30.74 33.41
N GLU A 82 17.53 31.59 34.27
CA GLU A 82 18.71 32.40 33.92
C GLU A 82 19.88 31.53 33.45
N GLU A 83 20.06 30.37 34.08
CA GLU A 83 21.08 29.38 33.67
C GLU A 83 20.85 28.87 32.23
N ALA A 84 19.61 28.50 31.89
CA ALA A 84 19.27 28.06 30.54
C ALA A 84 19.44 29.20 29.52
N TYR A 85 19.09 30.43 29.87
CA TYR A 85 19.34 31.61 29.04
C TYR A 85 20.84 31.82 28.80
N ARG A 86 21.67 31.77 29.85
CA ARG A 86 23.12 31.96 29.75
C ARG A 86 23.77 30.86 28.91
N LYS A 87 23.32 29.61 29.06
CA LYS A 87 23.75 28.47 28.25
C LYS A 87 23.39 28.62 26.77
N ALA A 88 22.16 29.02 26.47
CA ALA A 88 21.76 29.29 25.09
C ALA A 88 22.56 30.48 24.50
N ARG A 89 22.82 31.51 25.31
CA ARG A 89 23.62 32.68 24.93
C ARG A 89 25.10 32.38 24.71
N SER A 90 25.68 31.38 25.38
CA SER A 90 27.05 30.92 25.13
C SER A 90 27.19 30.02 23.89
N GLY A 91 26.08 29.69 23.22
CA GLY A 91 26.06 28.84 22.03
C GLY A 91 25.91 27.35 22.33
N GLU A 92 25.73 26.95 23.59
CA GLU A 92 25.53 25.54 24.00
C GLU A 92 24.09 25.04 23.75
N GLY A 93 23.17 25.93 23.34
CA GLY A 93 21.79 25.60 23.00
C GLY A 93 20.87 25.31 24.20
N TRP A 94 19.70 24.72 23.91
CA TRP A 94 18.67 24.40 24.90
C TRP A 94 18.72 22.93 25.31
N SER A 95 18.45 22.62 26.58
CA SER A 95 18.53 21.25 27.08
C SER A 95 17.44 20.32 26.54
N ASP A 96 16.31 20.87 26.11
CA ASP A 96 15.14 20.18 25.56
C ASP A 96 15.11 20.17 24.02
N GLU A 97 16.00 20.92 23.36
CA GLU A 97 16.15 20.86 21.90
C GLU A 97 17.35 20.00 21.49
N PRO A 98 17.24 19.23 20.40
CA PRO A 98 18.39 18.57 19.85
C PRO A 98 19.33 19.60 19.22
N PRO A 99 20.65 19.34 19.19
CA PRO A 99 21.59 20.18 18.45
C PRO A 99 21.12 20.33 17.00
N THR A 100 21.24 21.56 16.49
CA THR A 100 20.94 21.86 15.10
C THR A 100 22.17 21.47 14.27
N SER A 101 21.96 20.71 13.20
CA SER A 101 23.06 20.40 12.26
C SER A 101 23.63 21.71 11.69
N GLN A 102 24.93 21.77 11.41
CA GLN A 102 25.59 22.98 10.88
C GLN A 102 24.93 23.48 9.58
N ALA A 103 24.36 22.57 8.78
CA ALA A 103 23.59 22.89 7.58
C ALA A 103 22.29 23.69 7.84
N ALA A 104 21.75 23.64 9.07
CA ALA A 104 20.54 24.34 9.48
C ALA A 104 20.82 25.61 10.31
N SER A 105 22.07 25.88 10.69
CA SER A 105 22.47 27.09 11.44
C SER A 105 22.79 28.32 10.59
N GLU A 106 22.90 28.19 9.27
CA GLU A 106 23.03 29.36 8.39
C GLU A 106 21.69 30.12 8.32
N PRO A 107 21.70 31.47 8.33
CA PRO A 107 20.48 32.26 8.22
C PRO A 107 19.76 31.86 6.94
N MET A 108 18.57 31.29 7.12
CA MET A 108 17.69 30.78 6.08
C MET A 108 17.25 31.91 5.14
N THR A 109 18.18 32.28 4.27
CA THR A 109 18.05 33.32 3.27
C THR A 109 17.50 32.65 2.03
N GLY A 110 16.17 32.75 1.87
CA GLY A 110 15.50 32.41 0.61
C GLY A 110 15.04 30.96 0.50
N HIS A 111 13.79 30.80 0.08
CA HIS A 111 13.16 29.53 -0.29
C HIS A 111 13.73 28.89 -1.58
N ASN A 112 15.01 29.09 -1.87
CA ASN A 112 15.74 28.45 -2.95
C ASN A 112 17.16 28.19 -2.45
N LEU A 113 17.40 27.02 -1.87
CA LEU A 113 18.76 26.49 -1.81
C LEU A 113 19.20 26.35 -3.28
N ASN A 114 20.08 27.25 -3.70
CA ASN A 114 20.83 27.17 -4.95
C ASN A 114 21.89 26.04 -4.89
N SER A 115 21.50 24.86 -4.38
CA SER A 115 22.22 23.63 -4.71
C SER A 115 21.81 23.27 -6.12
N SER A 116 22.78 23.08 -7.02
CA SER A 116 22.54 22.60 -8.38
C SER A 116 21.80 21.26 -8.45
N ASP A 117 21.63 20.58 -7.30
CA ASP A 117 20.84 19.35 -7.15
C ASP A 117 20.03 19.35 -5.82
N PRO A 118 18.69 19.43 -5.87
CA PRO A 118 17.81 19.28 -4.70
C PRO A 118 17.94 17.94 -3.98
N HIS A 119 18.26 16.85 -4.70
CA HIS A 119 18.42 15.53 -4.12
C HIS A 119 19.66 15.48 -3.21
N GLU A 120 20.82 15.96 -3.69
CA GLU A 120 22.04 16.02 -2.88
C GLU A 120 21.90 16.94 -1.67
N ALA A 121 21.22 18.08 -1.81
CA ALA A 121 20.94 18.97 -0.68
C ALA A 121 20.11 18.26 0.41
N LEU A 122 19.04 17.57 0.01
CA LEU A 122 18.17 16.85 0.94
C LEU A 122 18.86 15.61 1.54
N ARG A 123 19.76 14.97 0.79
CA ARG A 123 20.60 13.87 1.26
C ARG A 123 21.54 14.32 2.37
N LEU A 124 22.20 15.47 2.22
CA LEU A 124 23.07 16.02 3.26
C LEU A 124 22.27 16.40 4.52
N GLU A 125 21.09 17.03 4.37
CA GLU A 125 20.17 17.31 5.48
C GLU A 125 19.80 16.02 6.23
N TYR A 126 19.43 14.96 5.50
CA TYR A 126 19.12 13.66 6.08
C TYR A 126 20.30 13.04 6.84
N LEU A 127 21.49 13.04 6.25
CA LEU A 127 22.66 12.41 6.86
C LEU A 127 23.01 13.07 8.19
N GLY A 128 23.00 14.41 8.25
CA GLY A 128 23.27 15.14 9.49
C GLY A 128 22.25 14.84 10.59
N GLU A 129 20.95 14.92 10.28
CA GLU A 129 19.90 14.63 11.27
C GLU A 129 19.88 13.15 11.67
N ALA A 130 20.15 12.23 10.74
CA ALA A 130 20.15 10.79 10.99
C ALA A 130 21.33 10.34 11.85
N GLU A 131 22.51 10.93 11.67
CA GLU A 131 23.67 10.64 12.52
C GLU A 131 23.38 11.00 13.98
N MET A 132 22.91 12.23 14.23
CA MET A 132 22.56 12.69 15.58
C MET A 132 21.42 11.87 16.20
N ALA A 133 20.36 11.59 15.43
CA ALA A 133 19.23 10.80 15.92
C ALA A 133 19.64 9.35 16.22
N ARG A 134 20.51 8.73 15.41
CA ARG A 134 21.02 7.38 15.67
C ARG A 134 21.90 7.33 16.92
N GLU A 135 22.75 8.34 17.13
CA GLU A 135 23.54 8.42 18.36
C GLU A 135 22.63 8.54 19.58
N PHE A 136 21.57 9.35 19.48
CA PHE A 136 20.58 9.49 20.54
C PHE A 136 19.84 8.18 20.84
N LEU A 137 19.48 7.39 19.82
CA LEU A 137 18.81 6.09 19.98
C LEU A 137 19.63 5.07 20.78
N ASN A 138 20.95 5.22 20.87
CA ASN A 138 21.80 4.33 21.69
C ASN A 138 21.63 4.57 23.20
N LYS A 139 20.98 5.66 23.60
CA LYS A 139 20.76 6.04 25.00
C LYS A 139 19.27 5.88 25.33
N PRO A 140 18.91 5.22 26.45
CA PRO A 140 17.52 5.15 26.88
C PRO A 140 17.01 6.55 27.25
N ILE A 141 15.78 6.88 26.85
CA ILE A 141 15.08 8.10 27.23
C ILE A 141 14.73 8.01 28.71
N LYS A 142 15.28 8.91 29.54
CA LYS A 142 15.05 8.91 31.01
C LYS A 142 14.40 10.19 31.51
N THR A 143 14.45 11.26 30.73
CA THR A 143 13.95 12.59 31.13
C THR A 143 12.91 13.11 30.13
N GLN A 144 12.13 14.12 30.54
CA GLN A 144 11.20 14.81 29.65
C GLN A 144 11.95 15.51 28.50
N ASP A 145 13.09 16.14 28.79
CA ASP A 145 13.98 16.75 27.79
C ASP A 145 14.45 15.73 26.73
N ASP A 146 14.76 14.50 27.14
CA ASP A 146 15.10 13.42 26.18
C ASP A 146 13.90 13.07 25.28
N ALA A 147 12.69 13.01 25.85
CA ALA A 147 11.47 12.73 25.08
C ALA A 147 11.14 13.87 24.10
N ASP A 148 11.33 15.12 24.52
CA ASP A 148 11.10 16.31 23.69
C ASP A 148 12.12 16.39 22.54
N LYS A 149 13.40 16.07 22.80
CA LYS A 149 14.41 15.91 21.74
C LYS A 149 14.04 14.85 20.72
N ALA A 150 13.59 13.69 21.18
CA ALA A 150 13.15 12.59 20.32
C ALA A 150 11.99 13.03 19.42
N ALA A 151 11.01 13.76 19.98
CA ALA A 151 9.87 14.28 19.23
C ALA A 151 10.29 15.31 18.17
N VAL A 152 11.25 16.20 18.48
CA VAL A 152 11.77 17.19 17.52
C VAL A 152 12.53 16.50 16.38
N TRP A 153 13.44 15.56 16.66
CA TRP A 153 14.13 14.80 15.62
C TRP A 153 13.17 13.99 14.75
N SER A 154 12.17 13.33 15.35
CA SER A 154 11.12 12.62 14.63
C SER A 154 10.41 13.53 13.62
N LYS A 155 9.99 14.74 14.06
CA LYS A 155 9.35 15.74 13.19
C LYS A 155 10.27 16.21 12.07
N ARG A 156 11.56 16.44 12.33
CA ARG A 156 12.54 16.87 11.31
C ARG A 156 12.74 15.78 10.25
N LEU A 157 12.96 14.54 10.67
CA LEU A 157 13.12 13.40 9.77
C LEU A 157 11.85 13.14 8.94
N ALA A 158 10.66 13.27 9.53
CA ALA A 158 9.39 13.17 8.81
C ALA A 158 9.23 14.28 7.75
N ALA A 159 9.68 15.50 8.05
CA ALA A 159 9.67 16.59 7.08
C ALA A 159 10.62 16.33 5.89
N ILE A 160 11.81 15.78 6.15
CA ILE A 160 12.76 15.35 5.10
C ILE A 160 12.13 14.28 4.21
N ALA A 161 11.51 13.25 4.80
CA ALA A 161 10.83 12.19 4.05
C ALA A 161 9.69 12.73 3.17
N LYS A 162 8.92 13.70 3.67
CA LYS A 162 7.88 14.37 2.89
C LYS A 162 8.48 15.15 1.71
N LYS A 163 9.51 15.97 1.93
CA LYS A 163 10.22 16.70 0.85
C LYS A 163 10.72 15.72 -0.22
N ALA A 164 11.33 14.60 0.19
CA ALA A 164 11.84 13.60 -0.75
C ALA A 164 10.73 12.99 -1.61
N THR A 165 9.57 12.68 -1.00
CA THR A 165 8.39 12.17 -1.72
C THR A 165 7.87 13.19 -2.73
N ASP A 166 7.80 14.46 -2.34
CA ASP A 166 7.32 15.55 -3.19
C ASP A 166 8.28 15.77 -4.39
N HIS A 167 9.60 15.80 -4.16
CA HIS A 167 10.61 15.90 -5.22
C HIS A 167 10.59 14.70 -6.17
N HIS A 168 10.61 13.48 -5.62
CA HIS A 168 10.55 12.26 -6.43
C HIS A 168 9.28 12.20 -7.29
N LYS A 169 8.13 12.65 -6.76
CA LYS A 169 6.89 12.72 -7.55
C LYS A 169 7.05 13.66 -8.74
N VAL A 170 7.58 14.85 -8.53
CA VAL A 170 7.79 15.86 -9.58
C VAL A 170 8.76 15.35 -10.64
N GLU A 171 9.89 14.76 -10.24
CA GLU A 171 10.90 14.21 -11.15
C GLU A 171 10.37 13.02 -11.96
N LYS A 172 9.58 12.14 -11.34
CA LYS A 172 9.04 10.94 -11.98
C LYS A 172 7.83 11.21 -12.87
N GLN A 173 7.10 12.31 -12.65
CA GLN A 173 5.85 12.60 -13.34
C GLN A 173 6.00 12.63 -14.87
N PRO A 174 7.01 13.31 -15.48
CA PRO A 174 7.18 13.33 -16.93
C PRO A 174 7.40 11.94 -17.54
N SER A 175 8.15 11.06 -16.86
CA SER A 175 8.37 9.69 -17.32
C SER A 175 7.10 8.83 -17.22
N LEU A 176 6.27 9.05 -16.20
CA LEU A 176 4.96 8.39 -16.10
C LEU A 176 3.99 8.90 -17.17
N ASP A 177 4.03 10.19 -17.47
CA ASP A 177 3.20 10.80 -18.51
C ASP A 177 3.60 10.28 -19.90
N GLU A 178 4.89 10.18 -20.16
CA GLU A 178 5.42 9.61 -21.40
C GLU A 178 5.09 8.11 -21.52
N GLY A 179 5.24 7.36 -20.43
CA GLY A 179 4.82 5.96 -20.38
C GLY A 179 3.34 5.80 -20.71
N ARG A 180 2.46 6.61 -20.10
CA ARG A 180 1.02 6.62 -20.39
C ARG A 180 0.73 6.99 -21.84
N ARG A 181 1.44 7.96 -22.41
CA ARG A 181 1.29 8.37 -23.82
C ARG A 181 1.65 7.22 -24.77
N ILE A 182 2.74 6.50 -24.48
CA ILE A 182 3.15 5.32 -25.24
C ILE A 182 2.10 4.22 -25.10
N ASP A 183 1.68 3.90 -23.87
CA ASP A 183 0.68 2.87 -23.62
C ASP A 183 -0.63 3.16 -24.36
N GLU A 184 -1.09 4.41 -24.34
CA GLU A 184 -2.31 4.83 -25.02
C GLU A 184 -2.21 4.66 -26.53
N ARG A 185 -1.07 5.03 -27.14
CA ARG A 185 -0.82 4.82 -28.58
C ARG A 185 -0.96 3.36 -29.00
N TRP A 186 -0.63 2.42 -28.11
CA TRP A 186 -0.68 0.99 -28.40
C TRP A 186 -1.93 0.29 -27.87
N ARG A 187 -2.77 0.97 -27.08
CA ARG A 187 -3.91 0.36 -26.39
C ARG A 187 -4.88 -0.28 -27.38
N GLU A 188 -5.31 0.44 -28.40
CA GLU A 188 -6.25 -0.10 -29.40
C GLU A 188 -5.68 -1.33 -30.14
N LEU A 189 -4.39 -1.29 -30.48
CA LEU A 189 -3.72 -2.39 -31.19
C LEU A 189 -3.50 -3.62 -30.29
N LYS A 190 -3.33 -3.44 -28.98
CA LYS A 190 -3.13 -4.53 -28.03
C LYS A 190 -4.46 -5.09 -27.53
N ASP A 191 -5.28 -4.22 -26.95
CA ASP A 191 -6.50 -4.58 -26.26
C ASP A 191 -7.66 -4.64 -27.24
N GLY A 192 -7.84 -3.63 -28.09
CA GLY A 192 -8.91 -3.60 -29.10
C GLY A 192 -8.83 -4.75 -30.11
N ALA A 193 -7.64 -5.05 -30.65
CA ALA A 193 -7.45 -6.18 -31.56
C ALA A 193 -7.69 -7.54 -30.87
N LYS A 194 -7.25 -7.68 -29.62
CA LYS A 194 -7.49 -8.88 -28.81
C LYS A 194 -8.98 -9.05 -28.51
N ASP A 195 -9.66 -7.98 -28.12
CA ASP A 195 -11.08 -7.98 -27.81
C ASP A 195 -11.91 -8.31 -29.05
N LEU A 196 -11.58 -7.72 -30.20
CA LEU A 196 -12.24 -8.04 -31.46
C LEU A 196 -11.99 -9.51 -31.87
N SER A 197 -10.78 -10.03 -31.67
CA SER A 197 -10.48 -11.45 -31.88
C SER A 197 -11.32 -12.37 -30.99
N VAL A 198 -11.52 -12.01 -29.72
CA VAL A 198 -12.39 -12.74 -28.79
C VAL A 198 -13.86 -12.66 -29.24
N GLN A 199 -14.33 -11.49 -29.67
CA GLN A 199 -15.69 -11.31 -30.19
C GLN A 199 -15.93 -12.17 -31.44
N LEU A 200 -14.99 -12.20 -32.38
CA LEU A 200 -15.08 -13.05 -33.58
C LEU A 200 -15.15 -14.53 -33.21
N LYS A 201 -14.33 -15.00 -32.26
CA LYS A 201 -14.41 -16.39 -31.77
C LYS A 201 -15.77 -16.69 -31.13
N ARG A 202 -16.29 -15.78 -30.30
CA ARG A 202 -17.62 -15.92 -29.68
C ARG A 202 -18.74 -15.93 -30.72
N HIS A 203 -18.58 -15.18 -31.81
CA HIS A 203 -19.56 -15.18 -32.91
C HIS A 203 -19.62 -16.55 -33.61
N MET A 204 -18.56 -17.36 -33.52
CA MET A 204 -18.55 -18.73 -34.03
C MET A 204 -19.18 -19.75 -33.07
N ASP A 205 -19.51 -19.37 -31.83
CA ASP A 205 -20.01 -20.31 -30.81
C ASP A 205 -21.30 -20.99 -31.24
N GLU A 206 -22.25 -20.26 -31.82
CA GLU A 206 -23.53 -20.83 -32.27
C GLU A 206 -23.33 -21.84 -33.39
N PHE A 207 -22.51 -21.49 -34.39
CA PHE A 207 -22.16 -22.40 -35.48
C PHE A 207 -21.47 -23.67 -34.96
N LEU A 208 -20.49 -23.52 -34.07
CA LEU A 208 -19.77 -24.67 -33.51
C LEU A 208 -20.65 -25.55 -32.61
N ARG A 209 -21.59 -24.96 -31.86
CA ARG A 209 -22.60 -25.70 -31.07
C ARG A 209 -23.52 -26.50 -31.99
N GLU A 210 -23.93 -25.93 -33.11
CA GLU A 210 -24.77 -26.64 -34.08
C GLU A 210 -23.99 -27.77 -34.76
N GLN A 211 -22.72 -27.55 -35.13
CA GLN A 211 -21.86 -28.62 -35.64
C GLN A 211 -21.63 -29.73 -34.61
N ASP A 212 -21.46 -29.38 -33.33
CA ASP A 212 -21.36 -30.35 -32.24
C ASP A 212 -22.67 -31.12 -32.04
N ARG A 213 -23.83 -30.47 -32.18
CA ARG A 213 -25.14 -31.13 -32.15
C ARG A 213 -25.26 -32.16 -33.28
N LEU A 214 -24.94 -31.77 -34.50
CA LEU A 214 -25.00 -32.66 -35.67
C LEU A 214 -24.02 -33.84 -35.55
N GLU A 215 -22.79 -33.61 -35.07
CA GLU A 215 -21.84 -34.70 -34.84
C GLU A 215 -22.30 -35.64 -33.72
N ARG A 216 -22.90 -35.12 -32.64
CA ARG A 216 -23.50 -35.95 -31.59
C ARG A 216 -24.67 -36.78 -32.13
N GLU A 217 -25.50 -36.21 -33.00
CA GLU A 217 -26.60 -36.95 -33.65
C GLU A 217 -26.08 -38.06 -34.56
N ARG A 218 -25.08 -37.74 -35.40
CA ARG A 218 -24.36 -38.74 -36.22
C ARG A 218 -23.77 -39.83 -35.33
N GLN A 219 -23.09 -39.46 -34.25
CA GLN A 219 -22.47 -40.39 -33.32
C GLN A 219 -23.50 -41.30 -32.66
N ARG A 220 -24.66 -40.78 -32.24
CA ARG A 220 -25.75 -41.60 -31.68
C ARG A 220 -26.29 -42.60 -32.69
N ALA A 221 -26.51 -42.18 -33.94
CA ALA A 221 -26.96 -43.06 -35.01
C ALA A 221 -25.92 -44.14 -35.34
N ALA A 222 -24.64 -43.76 -35.47
CA ALA A 222 -23.54 -44.67 -35.73
C ALA A 222 -23.30 -45.65 -34.57
N ALA A 223 -23.45 -45.21 -33.32
CA ALA A 223 -23.35 -46.08 -32.15
C ALA A 223 -24.49 -47.10 -32.08
N ALA A 224 -25.73 -46.71 -32.41
CA ALA A 224 -26.87 -47.63 -32.48
C ALA A 224 -26.68 -48.68 -33.59
N GLU A 225 -26.13 -48.27 -34.74
CA GLU A 225 -25.77 -49.16 -35.85
C GLU A 225 -24.65 -50.12 -35.46
N ALA A 226 -23.57 -49.61 -34.87
CA ALA A 226 -22.45 -50.41 -34.38
C ALA A 226 -22.90 -51.41 -33.31
N ASP A 227 -23.80 -51.02 -32.40
CA ASP A 227 -24.40 -51.93 -31.43
C ASP A 227 -25.22 -53.05 -32.09
N ARG A 228 -25.97 -52.74 -33.16
CA ARG A 228 -26.72 -53.76 -33.92
C ARG A 228 -25.77 -54.74 -34.61
N ILE A 229 -24.78 -54.23 -35.34
CA ILE A 229 -23.79 -55.04 -36.06
C ILE A 229 -22.96 -55.88 -35.07
N ARG A 230 -22.63 -55.34 -33.89
CA ARG A 230 -21.94 -56.10 -32.85
C ARG A 230 -22.78 -57.29 -32.37
N ARG A 231 -24.07 -57.09 -32.10
CA ARG A 231 -24.98 -58.20 -31.72
C ARG A 231 -25.09 -59.24 -32.82
N GLU A 232 -25.19 -58.82 -34.09
CA GLU A 232 -25.19 -59.74 -35.24
C GLU A 232 -23.87 -60.53 -35.34
N ALA A 233 -22.73 -59.90 -35.09
CA ALA A 233 -21.43 -60.56 -35.06
C ALA A 233 -21.28 -61.54 -33.89
N GLU A 234 -21.81 -61.20 -32.70
CA GLU A 234 -21.86 -62.10 -31.55
C GLU A 234 -22.74 -63.32 -31.83
N GLU A 235 -23.93 -63.14 -32.41
CA GLU A 235 -24.81 -64.24 -32.79
C GLU A 235 -24.21 -65.12 -33.90
N ALA A 236 -23.56 -64.53 -34.91
CA ALA A 236 -22.84 -65.28 -35.94
C ALA A 236 -21.67 -66.10 -35.34
N ALA A 237 -20.96 -65.55 -34.36
CA ALA A 237 -19.90 -66.27 -33.66
C ALA A 237 -20.45 -67.44 -32.83
N LYS A 238 -21.58 -67.25 -32.12
CA LYS A 238 -22.27 -68.33 -31.41
C LYS A 238 -22.78 -69.41 -32.36
N ALA A 239 -23.38 -69.01 -33.49
CA ALA A 239 -23.86 -69.94 -34.50
C ALA A 239 -22.72 -70.77 -35.08
N ALA A 240 -21.59 -70.15 -35.43
CA ALA A 240 -20.41 -70.86 -35.92
C ALA A 240 -19.84 -71.87 -34.90
N ALA A 241 -19.82 -71.51 -33.62
CA ALA A 241 -19.38 -72.41 -32.56
C ALA A 241 -20.33 -73.61 -32.32
N ALA A 242 -21.60 -73.50 -32.73
CA ALA A 242 -22.60 -74.55 -32.59
C ALA A 242 -22.58 -75.57 -33.74
N VAL A 243 -21.96 -75.26 -34.89
CA VAL A 243 -21.90 -76.15 -36.06
C VAL A 243 -20.92 -77.30 -35.82
N GLN A 244 -21.41 -78.53 -35.95
CA GLN A 244 -20.63 -79.76 -35.73
C GLN A 244 -19.99 -80.32 -37.01
N ASP A 245 -20.61 -80.09 -38.18
CA ASP A 245 -20.07 -80.52 -39.47
C ASP A 245 -18.88 -79.68 -39.90
N ASP A 246 -17.78 -80.31 -40.32
CA ASP A 246 -16.52 -79.63 -40.64
C ASP A 246 -16.63 -78.69 -41.85
N ALA A 247 -17.43 -79.05 -42.86
CA ALA A 247 -17.60 -78.24 -44.08
C ALA A 247 -18.54 -77.05 -43.82
N GLU A 248 -19.57 -77.22 -43.00
CA GLU A 248 -20.45 -76.14 -42.57
C GLU A 248 -19.77 -75.22 -41.56
N ARG A 249 -18.92 -75.74 -40.67
CA ARG A 249 -18.16 -74.97 -39.68
C ARG A 249 -17.22 -73.98 -40.35
N ALA A 250 -16.50 -74.39 -41.40
CA ALA A 250 -15.62 -73.50 -42.16
C ALA A 250 -16.38 -72.30 -42.77
N LYS A 251 -17.58 -72.53 -43.32
CA LYS A 251 -18.44 -71.47 -43.87
C LYS A 251 -18.99 -70.56 -42.76
N ALA A 252 -19.38 -71.12 -41.62
CA ALA A 252 -19.88 -70.35 -40.49
C ALA A 252 -18.79 -69.51 -39.82
N GLU A 253 -17.56 -70.02 -39.74
CA GLU A 253 -16.38 -69.27 -39.26
C GLU A 253 -16.01 -68.12 -40.18
N GLU A 254 -16.09 -68.30 -41.50
CA GLU A 254 -15.87 -67.23 -42.48
C GLU A 254 -16.94 -66.13 -42.35
N ALA A 255 -18.22 -66.51 -42.21
CA ALA A 255 -19.30 -65.58 -41.95
C ALA A 255 -19.13 -64.82 -40.62
N ALA A 256 -18.72 -65.51 -39.55
CA ALA A 256 -18.42 -64.88 -38.27
C ALA A 256 -17.20 -63.94 -38.34
N ALA A 257 -16.18 -64.28 -39.14
CA ALA A 257 -15.03 -63.41 -39.37
C ALA A 257 -15.41 -62.15 -40.16
N ALA A 258 -16.27 -62.28 -41.17
CA ALA A 258 -16.82 -61.14 -41.91
C ALA A 258 -17.65 -60.22 -40.99
N ALA A 259 -18.51 -60.80 -40.14
CA ALA A 259 -19.31 -60.05 -39.19
C ALA A 259 -18.46 -59.31 -38.14
N ARG A 260 -17.38 -59.94 -37.64
CA ARG A 260 -16.40 -59.28 -36.75
C ARG A 260 -15.70 -58.10 -37.43
N ARG A 261 -15.31 -58.22 -38.70
CA ARG A 261 -14.72 -57.10 -39.46
C ARG A 261 -15.73 -55.96 -39.66
N ALA A 262 -16.98 -56.28 -39.96
CA ALA A 262 -18.06 -55.30 -40.08
C ALA A 262 -18.30 -54.56 -38.76
N ALA A 263 -18.29 -55.27 -37.63
CA ALA A 263 -18.41 -54.66 -36.30
C ALA A 263 -17.26 -53.69 -35.99
N TYR A 264 -16.02 -54.06 -36.33
CA TYR A 264 -14.85 -53.21 -36.14
C TYR A 264 -14.89 -51.92 -36.98
N GLU A 265 -15.27 -52.00 -38.26
CA GLU A 265 -15.41 -50.79 -39.09
C GLU A 265 -16.55 -49.90 -38.63
N ALA A 266 -17.67 -50.47 -38.19
CA ALA A 266 -18.79 -49.72 -37.63
C ALA A 266 -18.41 -48.99 -36.32
N GLU A 267 -17.65 -49.64 -35.44
CA GLU A 267 -17.13 -49.02 -34.21
C GLU A 267 -16.18 -47.85 -34.52
N LYS A 268 -15.29 -48.04 -35.51
CA LYS A 268 -14.39 -46.97 -35.98
C LYS A 268 -15.16 -45.78 -36.56
N GLU A 269 -16.27 -46.04 -37.24
CA GLU A 269 -17.12 -44.98 -37.79
C GLU A 269 -17.88 -44.21 -36.71
N ALA A 270 -18.25 -44.88 -35.61
CA ALA A 270 -18.89 -44.30 -34.43
C ALA A 270 -17.95 -43.47 -33.53
N ALA A 271 -16.64 -43.50 -33.77
CA ALA A 271 -15.67 -42.72 -33.00
C ALA A 271 -15.94 -41.20 -33.11
N SER A 272 -15.88 -40.51 -31.97
CA SER A 272 -16.13 -39.06 -31.89
C SER A 272 -15.09 -38.26 -32.65
N ARG A 273 -15.54 -37.24 -33.39
CA ARG A 273 -14.67 -36.24 -34.02
C ARG A 273 -14.94 -34.87 -33.40
N ASN A 274 -13.89 -34.09 -33.17
CA ASN A 274 -14.08 -32.72 -32.69
C ASN A 274 -14.68 -31.86 -33.80
N SER A 275 -15.79 -31.18 -33.51
CA SER A 275 -16.30 -30.13 -34.37
C SER A 275 -15.31 -28.98 -34.40
N THR A 276 -14.87 -28.59 -35.59
CA THR A 276 -13.91 -27.50 -35.79
C THR A 276 -14.37 -26.59 -36.93
N ALA A 277 -14.01 -25.32 -36.84
CA ALA A 277 -14.20 -24.35 -37.91
C ALA A 277 -12.86 -23.70 -38.28
N GLY A 278 -12.75 -23.21 -39.52
CA GLY A 278 -11.57 -22.52 -40.03
C GLY A 278 -10.58 -23.40 -40.80
N ARG A 279 -9.62 -22.74 -41.45
CA ARG A 279 -8.58 -23.38 -42.28
C ARG A 279 -7.38 -23.84 -41.45
N THR A 280 -6.49 -24.62 -42.07
CA THR A 280 -5.18 -24.98 -41.50
C THR A 280 -4.44 -23.75 -41.00
N GLY A 281 -4.02 -23.75 -39.73
CA GLY A 281 -3.37 -22.63 -39.05
C GLY A 281 -4.32 -21.68 -38.29
N ALA A 282 -5.64 -21.80 -38.48
CA ALA A 282 -6.65 -20.94 -37.85
C ALA A 282 -7.87 -21.74 -37.35
N LYS A 283 -7.66 -23.01 -36.96
CA LYS A 283 -8.75 -23.86 -36.47
C LYS A 283 -9.24 -23.39 -35.10
N VAL A 284 -10.56 -23.27 -34.97
CA VAL A 284 -11.24 -22.98 -33.71
C VAL A 284 -12.15 -24.16 -33.38
N ALA A 285 -12.12 -24.58 -32.11
CA ALA A 285 -12.95 -25.64 -31.57
C ALA A 285 -13.55 -25.19 -30.24
N LEU A 286 -14.67 -25.79 -29.84
CA LEU A 286 -15.25 -25.55 -28.51
C LEU A 286 -14.27 -26.00 -27.42
N ARG A 287 -14.18 -25.22 -26.33
CA ARG A 287 -13.36 -25.55 -25.16
C ARG A 287 -14.22 -25.56 -23.91
N THR A 288 -14.06 -26.59 -23.09
CA THR A 288 -14.74 -26.69 -21.79
C THR A 288 -14.01 -25.83 -20.76
N PHE A 289 -14.72 -24.85 -20.21
CA PHE A 289 -14.28 -24.12 -19.02
C PHE A 289 -15.10 -24.62 -17.83
N VAL A 290 -14.42 -24.98 -16.74
CA VAL A 290 -15.07 -25.45 -15.50
C VAL A 290 -15.00 -24.32 -14.49
N SER A 291 -16.14 -23.77 -14.11
CA SER A 291 -16.29 -22.80 -13.03
C SER A 291 -17.17 -23.37 -11.93
N ALA A 292 -16.83 -23.11 -10.68
CA ALA A 292 -17.69 -23.44 -9.55
C ALA A 292 -18.67 -22.29 -9.30
N GLU A 293 -19.95 -22.61 -9.15
CA GLU A 293 -20.98 -21.71 -8.64
C GLU A 293 -21.11 -21.93 -7.13
N ILE A 294 -21.16 -20.85 -6.36
CA ILE A 294 -21.38 -20.94 -4.91
C ILE A 294 -22.88 -21.09 -4.68
N THR A 295 -23.31 -22.30 -4.34
CA THR A 295 -24.72 -22.62 -4.04
C THR A 295 -25.08 -22.40 -2.57
N ASP A 296 -24.13 -22.65 -1.68
CA ASP A 296 -24.21 -22.43 -0.24
C ASP A 296 -22.91 -21.79 0.25
N PHE A 297 -22.99 -20.52 0.63
CA PHE A 297 -21.84 -19.75 1.06
C PHE A 297 -21.31 -20.21 2.42
N ASP A 298 -22.18 -20.53 3.37
CA ASP A 298 -21.80 -20.89 4.73
C ASP A 298 -21.13 -22.26 4.77
N ALA A 299 -21.65 -23.22 4.01
CA ALA A 299 -21.02 -24.53 3.84
C ALA A 299 -19.64 -24.42 3.18
N LEU A 300 -19.52 -23.61 2.12
CA LEU A 300 -18.25 -23.41 1.42
C LEU A 300 -17.22 -22.70 2.31
N LEU A 301 -17.63 -21.64 3.03
CA LEU A 301 -16.76 -20.93 3.95
C LEU A 301 -16.27 -21.86 5.07
N THR A 302 -17.16 -22.71 5.61
CA THR A 302 -16.80 -23.71 6.62
C THR A 302 -15.76 -24.70 6.11
N ALA A 303 -15.87 -25.13 4.84
CA ALA A 303 -14.90 -26.00 4.21
C ALA A 303 -13.56 -25.31 3.91
N LEU A 304 -13.55 -23.99 3.72
CA LEU A 304 -12.36 -23.21 3.35
C LEU A 304 -11.68 -22.50 4.55
N LYS A 305 -12.30 -22.45 5.73
CA LYS A 305 -11.85 -21.67 6.90
C LYS A 305 -10.40 -21.94 7.33
N ASP A 306 -9.89 -23.14 7.08
CA ASP A 306 -8.55 -23.55 7.49
C ASP A 306 -7.47 -23.18 6.47
N ARG A 307 -7.84 -22.63 5.31
CA ARG A 307 -6.88 -22.15 4.33
C ARG A 307 -6.18 -20.86 4.78
N PRO A 308 -4.86 -20.73 4.59
CA PRO A 308 -4.11 -19.53 4.96
C PRO A 308 -4.70 -18.24 4.38
N GLU A 309 -5.14 -18.27 3.11
CA GLU A 309 -5.65 -17.11 2.41
C GLU A 309 -6.95 -16.57 3.05
N ILE A 310 -7.80 -17.47 3.55
CA ILE A 310 -9.03 -17.08 4.26
C ILE A 310 -8.68 -16.48 5.62
N ARG A 311 -7.71 -17.07 6.35
CA ARG A 311 -7.26 -16.54 7.64
C ARG A 311 -6.68 -15.14 7.52
N ASP A 312 -5.87 -14.89 6.48
CA ASP A 312 -5.28 -13.58 6.22
C ASP A 312 -6.33 -12.51 5.91
N VAL A 313 -7.31 -12.87 5.08
CA VAL A 313 -8.44 -11.98 4.77
C VAL A 313 -9.25 -11.68 6.03
N VAL A 314 -9.59 -12.69 6.84
CA VAL A 314 -10.32 -12.53 8.11
C VAL A 314 -9.53 -11.65 9.09
N GLN A 315 -8.22 -11.86 9.24
CA GLN A 315 -7.38 -11.03 10.11
C GLN A 315 -7.32 -9.57 9.63
N SER A 316 -7.23 -9.34 8.32
CA SER A 316 -7.27 -8.00 7.73
C SER A 316 -8.59 -7.28 8.00
N LEU A 317 -9.72 -7.99 7.90
CA LEU A 317 -11.04 -7.48 8.23
C LEU A 317 -11.18 -7.19 9.74
N ALA A 318 -10.68 -8.08 10.59
CA ALA A 318 -10.67 -7.89 12.05
C ALA A 318 -9.84 -6.66 12.46
N ASN A 319 -8.66 -6.47 11.87
CA ASN A 319 -7.83 -5.29 12.11
C ASN A 319 -8.53 -3.99 11.70
N ARG A 320 -9.35 -4.01 10.65
CA ARG A 320 -10.15 -2.86 10.23
C ARG A 320 -11.28 -2.57 11.22
N ALA A 321 -11.99 -3.60 11.68
CA ALA A 321 -13.03 -3.48 12.71
C ALA A 321 -12.47 -2.92 14.02
N ALA A 322 -11.32 -3.44 14.47
CA ALA A 322 -10.61 -2.96 15.66
C ALA A 322 -10.23 -1.47 15.55
N LYS A 323 -9.73 -1.02 14.39
CA LYS A 323 -9.42 0.40 14.13
C LYS A 323 -10.66 1.30 14.17
N SER A 324 -11.83 0.78 13.82
CA SER A 324 -13.10 1.51 13.91
C SER A 324 -13.79 1.40 15.29
N GLY A 325 -13.20 0.67 16.25
CA GLY A 325 -13.79 0.43 17.56
C GLY A 325 -14.99 -0.53 17.56
N VAL A 326 -15.16 -1.33 16.50
CA VAL A 326 -16.24 -2.33 16.39
C VAL A 326 -15.71 -3.67 16.84
N ASP A 327 -16.32 -4.24 17.89
CA ASP A 327 -15.99 -5.59 18.35
C ASP A 327 -16.83 -6.66 17.64
N LEU A 328 -16.16 -7.66 17.10
CA LEU A 328 -16.79 -8.79 16.40
C LEU A 328 -16.64 -10.07 17.24
N PRO A 329 -17.59 -11.01 17.17
CA PRO A 329 -17.43 -12.29 17.87
C PRO A 329 -16.14 -13.01 17.48
N GLY A 330 -15.33 -13.38 18.47
CA GLY A 330 -14.08 -14.13 18.27
C GLY A 330 -12.83 -13.29 18.01
N MET A 331 -12.92 -11.95 18.02
CA MET A 331 -11.74 -11.07 18.06
C MET A 331 -11.53 -10.45 19.44
N LYS A 332 -10.34 -9.87 19.64
CA LYS A 332 -10.02 -9.05 20.81
C LYS A 332 -9.27 -7.81 20.33
N ILE A 333 -9.73 -6.64 20.73
CA ILE A 333 -9.00 -5.39 20.48
C ILE A 333 -7.84 -5.31 21.48
N VAL A 334 -6.61 -5.21 20.97
CA VAL A 334 -5.40 -4.99 21.77
C VAL A 334 -4.92 -3.58 21.48
N GLU A 335 -5.00 -2.70 22.48
CA GLU A 335 -4.50 -1.33 22.38
C GLU A 335 -3.05 -1.27 22.87
N GLU A 336 -2.16 -0.88 21.98
CA GLU A 336 -0.77 -0.58 22.31
C GLU A 336 -0.49 0.89 21.98
N ARG A 337 -0.14 1.69 23.00
CA ARG A 337 0.26 3.09 22.81
C ARG A 337 1.74 3.13 22.47
N ARG A 338 2.05 3.40 21.20
CA ARG A 338 3.40 3.68 20.72
C ARG A 338 3.48 5.14 20.29
N ALA A 339 4.70 5.69 20.30
CA ALA A 339 4.94 7.00 19.67
C ALA A 339 4.52 6.95 18.20
N ALA A 340 3.81 7.99 17.75
CA ALA A 340 3.20 8.09 16.43
C ALA A 340 4.19 8.54 15.34
#